data_AF-M5RMK7-F1
#
_entry.id   AF-M5RMK7-F1
#
_cell.length_a   1.000
_cell.length_b   1.000
_cell.length_c   1.000
_cell.angle_alpha   90.00
_cell.angle_beta   90.00
_cell.angle_gamma   90.00
#
_symmetry.space_group_name_H-M   'P 1'
#
loop_
_entity.id
_entity.type
_entity.pdbx_description
1 polymer ?
#
loop_
_entity_poly.entity_id
_entity_poly.type
_entity_poly.pdbx_seq_one_letter_code
_entity_poly.pdbx_strand_id
1 'polypeptide(L)'
;MKTLLIPILLLLAVMLRLNSLWIASMHEVSPELIQARQIARAATAGQFDHNTSGVELQTLYFDPGASVVVTNGDDGGPGRADVDDDFNGVVDDASERGAFGSDDVCEVRASPNDRHQAADSDVSLLSRGGFVPDSLMLNQKSADDATRRFIVSGRQQGQLWKFAVDP
;
A
#
# COMPACT_ATOMS: atom_id res chain seq x y z
N MET A 1 -1.51 35.09 45.29
CA MET A 1 -1.09 34.90 43.88
C MET A 1 -0.75 33.45 43.53
N LYS A 2 -0.05 32.66 44.37
CA LYS A 2 0.31 31.26 44.06
C LYS A 2 -0.88 30.28 43.94
N THR A 3 -1.99 30.54 44.64
CA THR A 3 -3.19 29.67 44.64
C THR A 3 -3.99 29.69 43.34
N LEU A 4 -3.84 30.71 42.49
CA LEU A 4 -4.51 30.80 41.18
C LEU A 4 -3.70 30.17 40.04
N LEU A 5 -2.40 29.94 40.22
CA LEU A 5 -1.52 29.42 39.16
C LEU A 5 -1.81 27.95 38.85
N ILE A 6 -2.05 27.14 39.88
CA ILE A 6 -2.31 25.70 39.77
C ILE A 6 -3.56 25.39 38.94
N PRO A 7 -4.74 25.99 39.19
CA PRO A 7 -5.93 25.71 38.38
C PRO A 7 -5.77 26.18 36.93
N ILE A 8 -5.04 27.27 36.67
CA ILE A 8 -4.75 27.76 35.31
C ILE A 8 -3.90 26.74 34.54
N LEU A 9 -2.85 26.20 35.16
CA LEU A 9 -1.99 25.19 34.54
C LEU A 9 -2.75 23.89 34.24
N LEU A 10 -3.63 23.46 35.16
CA LEU A 10 -4.50 22.30 34.93
C LEU A 10 -5.46 22.52 33.76
N LEU A 11 -6.10 23.70 33.68
CA LEU A 11 -7.01 24.03 32.60
C LEU A 11 -6.29 24.05 31.24
N LEU A 12 -5.08 24.63 31.20
CA LEU A 12 -4.25 24.66 30.00
C LEU A 12 -3.85 23.24 29.56
N ALA A 13 -3.44 22.37 30.48
CA ALA A 13 -3.10 20.99 30.18
C ALA A 13 -4.28 20.19 29.61
N VAL A 14 -5.50 20.41 30.16
CA VAL A 14 -6.73 19.81 29.64
C VAL A 14 -7.04 20.31 28.23
N MET A 15 -6.93 21.62 27.98
CA MET A 15 -7.18 22.20 26.66
C MET A 15 -6.18 21.68 25.61
N LEU A 16 -4.89 21.56 25.97
CA LEU A 16 -3.87 20.97 25.08
C LEU A 16 -4.19 19.51 24.76
N ARG A 17 -4.62 18.71 25.74
CA ARG A 17 -5.02 17.32 25.53
C ARG A 17 -6.25 17.20 24.63
N LEU A 18 -7.29 18.00 24.89
CA LEU A 18 -8.49 18.01 24.06
C LEU A 18 -8.18 18.41 22.62
N ASN A 19 -7.30 19.41 22.42
CA ASN A 19 -6.86 19.80 21.08
C ASN A 19 -6.06 18.68 20.39
N SER A 20 -5.16 18.00 21.11
CA SER A 20 -4.40 16.87 20.54
C SER A 20 -5.31 15.69 20.16
N LEU A 21 -6.35 15.41 20.95
CA LEU A 21 -7.33 14.37 20.66
C LEU A 21 -8.23 14.77 19.49
N TRP A 22 -8.60 16.04 19.39
CA TRP A 22 -9.36 16.56 18.26
C TRP A 22 -8.57 16.48 16.95
N ILE A 23 -7.29 16.88 16.97
CA ILE A 23 -6.41 16.77 15.80
C ILE A 23 -6.19 15.31 15.42
N ALA A 24 -5.98 14.41 16.39
CA ALA A 24 -5.86 12.98 16.15
C ALA A 24 -7.17 12.37 15.61
N SER A 25 -8.33 12.84 16.08
CA SER A 25 -9.65 12.42 15.58
C SER A 25 -9.94 12.96 14.19
N MET A 26 -9.44 14.15 13.84
CA MET A 26 -9.59 14.72 12.50
C MET A 26 -8.60 14.19 11.47
N HIS A 27 -7.62 13.37 11.87
CA HIS A 27 -6.84 12.56 10.94
C HIS A 27 -7.65 11.42 10.30
N GLU A 28 -8.92 11.23 10.66
CA GLU A 28 -9.65 10.04 10.25
C GLU A 28 -10.07 10.00 8.78
N VAL A 29 -10.22 11.10 8.05
CA VAL A 29 -10.42 11.00 6.58
C VAL A 29 -10.00 12.28 5.88
N SER A 30 -8.94 12.24 5.06
CA SER A 30 -8.61 13.37 4.19
C SER A 30 -9.73 13.59 3.16
N PRO A 31 -9.97 14.84 2.69
CA PRO A 31 -10.97 15.09 1.63
C PRO A 31 -10.77 14.21 0.40
N GLU A 32 -9.51 13.93 0.06
CA GLU A 32 -9.12 13.08 -1.08
C GLU A 32 -9.49 11.61 -0.83
N LEU A 33 -9.36 11.10 0.39
CA LEU A 33 -9.81 9.75 0.74
C LEU A 33 -11.35 9.64 0.72
N ILE A 34 -12.07 10.69 1.16
CA ILE A 34 -13.54 10.75 1.03
C ILE A 34 -13.92 10.69 -0.46
N GLN A 35 -13.26 11.50 -1.29
CA GLN A 35 -13.48 11.54 -2.73
C GLN A 35 -13.19 10.17 -3.36
N ALA A 36 -12.05 9.54 -3.04
CA ALA A 36 -11.67 8.21 -3.51
C ALA A 36 -12.72 7.15 -3.16
N ARG A 37 -13.26 7.18 -1.93
CA ARG A 37 -14.34 6.27 -1.51
C ARG A 37 -15.64 6.50 -2.28
N GLN A 38 -16.00 7.75 -2.56
CA GLN A 38 -17.17 8.07 -3.36
C GLN A 38 -17.02 7.57 -4.80
N ILE A 39 -15.84 7.75 -5.40
CA ILE A 39 -15.51 7.24 -6.73
C ILE A 39 -15.60 5.71 -6.76
N ALA A 40 -14.96 5.03 -5.81
CA ALA A 40 -15.01 3.57 -5.72
C ALA A 40 -16.46 3.04 -5.59
N ARG A 41 -17.30 3.69 -4.77
CA ARG A 41 -18.73 3.34 -4.66
C ARG A 41 -19.49 3.53 -5.97
N ALA A 42 -19.26 4.65 -6.67
CA ALA A 42 -19.87 4.90 -7.96
C ALA A 42 -19.41 3.87 -9.01
N ALA A 43 -18.14 3.48 -8.98
CA ALA A 43 -17.61 2.44 -9.87
C ALA A 43 -18.24 1.07 -9.61
N THR A 44 -18.38 0.67 -8.34
CA THR A 44 -19.10 -0.56 -7.96
C THR A 44 -20.55 -0.56 -8.45
N ALA A 45 -21.21 0.61 -8.45
CA ALA A 45 -22.57 0.76 -8.96
C ALA A 45 -22.67 0.86 -10.49
N GLY A 46 -21.56 0.83 -11.24
CA GLY A 46 -21.54 1.04 -12.69
C GLY A 46 -21.86 2.48 -13.10
N GLN A 47 -21.69 3.45 -12.19
CA GLN A 47 -22.02 4.87 -12.36
C GLN A 47 -20.79 5.78 -12.47
N PHE A 48 -19.60 5.20 -12.61
CA PHE A 48 -18.37 5.98 -12.76
C PHE A 48 -18.12 6.37 -14.22
N ASP A 49 -17.94 7.66 -14.47
CA ASP A 49 -17.53 8.20 -15.77
C ASP A 49 -16.02 8.44 -15.80
N HIS A 50 -15.34 7.69 -16.67
CA HIS A 50 -13.90 7.83 -16.91
C HIS A 50 -13.49 9.21 -17.47
N ASN A 51 -14.44 10.02 -17.94
CA ASN A 51 -14.17 11.39 -18.38
C ASN A 51 -14.07 12.42 -17.25
N THR A 52 -14.16 11.99 -15.99
CA THR A 52 -13.93 12.88 -14.84
C THR A 52 -12.49 13.39 -14.88
N SER A 53 -12.33 14.66 -15.27
CA SER A 53 -11.02 15.26 -15.55
C SER A 53 -10.09 15.17 -14.35
N GLY A 54 -9.01 14.40 -14.48
CA GLY A 54 -7.93 14.32 -13.49
C GLY A 54 -8.08 13.24 -12.42
N VAL A 55 -9.03 12.31 -12.59
CA VAL A 55 -9.15 11.10 -11.74
C VAL A 55 -8.88 9.86 -12.59
N GLU A 56 -8.05 8.97 -12.06
CA GLU A 56 -7.77 7.65 -12.63
C GLU A 56 -8.28 6.58 -11.66
N LEU A 57 -8.93 5.57 -12.22
CA LEU A 57 -9.47 4.43 -11.48
C LEU A 57 -8.91 3.15 -12.08
N GLN A 58 -8.20 2.38 -11.26
CA GLN A 58 -7.74 1.04 -11.62
C GLN A 58 -8.50 0.02 -10.78
N THR A 59 -9.12 -0.95 -11.45
CA THR A 59 -9.78 -2.09 -10.82
C THR A 59 -8.78 -3.22 -10.66
N LEU A 60 -8.64 -3.70 -9.43
CA LEU A 60 -7.84 -4.87 -9.07
C LEU A 60 -8.74 -5.99 -8.55
N TYR A 61 -8.33 -7.22 -8.79
CA TYR A 61 -9.00 -8.41 -8.31
C TYR A 61 -8.03 -9.28 -7.52
N PHE A 62 -8.52 -9.88 -6.44
CA PHE A 62 -7.72 -10.83 -5.68
C PHE A 62 -7.58 -12.15 -6.47
N ASP A 63 -6.35 -12.47 -6.85
CA ASP A 63 -5.98 -13.76 -7.43
C ASP A 63 -5.23 -14.60 -6.39
N PRO A 64 -5.82 -15.71 -5.88
CA PRO A 64 -5.14 -16.60 -4.94
C PRO A 64 -3.92 -17.31 -5.55
N GLY A 65 -3.81 -17.36 -6.88
CA GLY A 65 -2.68 -17.91 -7.61
C GLY A 65 -1.52 -16.93 -7.83
N ALA A 66 -1.75 -15.63 -7.62
CA ALA A 66 -0.69 -14.64 -7.71
C ALA A 66 0.36 -14.83 -6.60
N SER A 67 1.61 -14.47 -6.88
CA SER A 67 2.71 -14.55 -5.91
C SER A 67 3.20 -13.15 -5.58
N VAL A 68 3.36 -12.87 -4.29
CA VAL A 68 4.02 -11.65 -3.81
C VAL A 68 5.47 -12.00 -3.58
N VAL A 69 6.35 -11.34 -4.32
CA VAL A 69 7.78 -11.63 -4.32
C VAL A 69 8.59 -10.39 -4.03
N VAL A 70 9.81 -10.61 -3.55
CA VAL A 70 10.85 -9.59 -3.48
C VAL A 70 11.92 -9.96 -4.51
N THR A 71 12.39 -8.98 -5.28
CA THR A 71 13.45 -9.12 -6.29
C THR A 71 14.58 -8.14 -6.00
N ASN A 72 15.74 -8.36 -6.61
CA ASN A 72 16.88 -7.43 -6.51
C ASN A 72 16.45 -6.05 -7.02
N GLY A 73 17.04 -5.01 -6.44
CA GLY A 73 16.84 -3.63 -6.87
C GLY A 73 17.71 -3.25 -8.07
N ASP A 74 18.00 -1.94 -8.17
CA ASP A 74 18.81 -1.37 -9.26
C ASP A 74 20.28 -1.79 -9.17
N ASP A 75 20.78 -2.09 -7.97
CA ASP A 75 22.14 -2.61 -7.76
C ASP A 75 22.32 -4.07 -8.25
N GLY A 76 21.21 -4.78 -8.47
CA GLY A 76 21.19 -6.15 -8.97
C GLY A 76 21.61 -7.21 -7.94
N GLY A 77 21.80 -6.85 -6.67
CA GLY A 77 22.09 -7.74 -5.56
C GLY A 77 20.91 -7.84 -4.57
N PRO A 78 20.92 -8.84 -3.67
CA PRO A 78 19.99 -8.88 -2.56
C PRO A 78 20.44 -7.93 -1.44
N GLY A 79 19.49 -7.28 -0.78
CA GLY A 79 19.80 -6.41 0.36
C GLY A 79 20.41 -5.09 -0.09
N ARG A 80 21.40 -4.61 0.63
CA ARG A 80 22.15 -3.40 0.32
C ARG A 80 23.52 -3.79 -0.22
N ALA A 81 23.87 -3.34 -1.43
CA ALA A 81 25.18 -3.57 -2.01
C ALA A 81 26.35 -3.41 -1.02
N ASP A 82 27.19 -4.44 -0.97
CA ASP A 82 28.41 -4.53 -0.16
C ASP A 82 28.17 -4.48 1.38
N VAL A 83 26.96 -4.81 1.85
CA VAL A 83 26.59 -4.81 3.28
C VAL A 83 26.11 -6.20 3.72
N ASP A 84 26.62 -6.67 4.87
CA ASP A 84 26.09 -7.84 5.57
C ASP A 84 24.86 -7.42 6.40
N ASP A 85 23.65 -7.54 5.82
CA ASP A 85 22.42 -6.97 6.38
C ASP A 85 21.79 -7.83 7.48
N ASP A 86 22.07 -9.14 7.49
CA ASP A 86 21.55 -10.08 8.49
C ASP A 86 22.60 -10.50 9.54
N PHE A 87 23.83 -9.99 9.40
CA PHE A 87 24.99 -10.26 10.26
C PHE A 87 25.43 -11.73 10.27
N ASN A 88 25.22 -12.45 9.16
CA ASN A 88 25.61 -13.85 9.04
C ASN A 88 27.09 -14.04 8.60
N GLY A 89 27.78 -12.95 8.25
CA GLY A 89 29.17 -12.92 7.81
C GLY A 89 29.39 -13.12 6.31
N VAL A 90 28.31 -13.20 5.53
CA VAL A 90 28.30 -13.25 4.06
C VAL A 90 27.60 -11.99 3.58
N VAL A 91 28.17 -11.34 2.57
CA VAL A 91 27.66 -10.10 1.98
C VAL A 91 26.95 -10.42 0.67
N ASP A 92 25.87 -9.72 0.40
CA ASP A 92 25.01 -9.82 -0.79
C ASP A 92 24.50 -11.25 -1.01
N ASP A 93 24.06 -11.90 0.06
CA ASP A 93 23.50 -13.25 0.02
C ASP A 93 21.97 -13.24 -0.08
N ALA A 94 21.38 -14.34 -0.56
CA ALA A 94 19.94 -14.39 -0.83
C ALA A 94 19.06 -14.18 0.43
N SER A 95 19.61 -14.35 1.64
CA SER A 95 18.90 -14.11 2.91
C SER A 95 18.69 -12.63 3.19
N GLU A 96 19.55 -11.77 2.65
CA GLU A 96 19.56 -10.32 2.88
C GLU A 96 18.49 -9.58 2.09
N ARG A 97 17.91 -10.26 1.08
CA ARG A 97 16.87 -9.69 0.23
C ARG A 97 15.68 -9.19 1.04
N GLY A 98 15.33 -7.93 0.83
CA GLY A 98 14.29 -7.20 1.55
C GLY A 98 14.78 -6.55 2.85
N ALA A 99 16.11 -6.45 3.03
CA ALA A 99 16.71 -5.75 4.15
C ALA A 99 16.22 -4.30 4.26
N PHE A 100 16.18 -3.77 5.47
CA PHE A 100 15.76 -2.40 5.69
C PHE A 100 16.76 -1.42 5.04
N GLY A 101 16.25 -0.60 4.11
CA GLY A 101 17.07 0.38 3.39
C GLY A 101 17.76 -0.17 2.14
N SER A 102 17.45 -1.41 1.74
CA SER A 102 17.73 -1.93 0.40
C SER A 102 16.93 -1.21 -0.69
N ASP A 103 17.35 -1.36 -1.94
CA ASP A 103 16.61 -0.96 -3.13
C ASP A 103 15.78 -2.13 -3.72
N ASP A 104 15.74 -3.27 -3.03
CA ASP A 104 14.93 -4.44 -3.36
C ASP A 104 13.46 -4.07 -3.62
N VAL A 105 12.87 -4.74 -4.61
CA VAL A 105 11.52 -4.43 -5.10
C VAL A 105 10.53 -5.49 -4.68
N CYS A 106 9.43 -5.08 -4.05
CA CYS A 106 8.29 -5.96 -3.75
C CYS A 106 7.23 -5.83 -4.86
N GLU A 107 6.91 -6.95 -5.51
CA GLU A 107 5.96 -6.98 -6.63
C GLU A 107 4.99 -8.17 -6.56
N VAL A 108 3.84 -8.01 -7.22
CA VAL A 108 2.83 -9.06 -7.36
C VAL A 108 2.89 -9.62 -8.78
N ARG A 109 3.24 -10.91 -8.92
CA ARG A 109 3.27 -11.62 -10.20
C ARG A 109 2.00 -12.43 -10.41
N ALA A 110 1.23 -12.08 -11.44
CA ALA A 110 0.02 -12.77 -11.86
C ALA A 110 0.38 -13.96 -12.77
N SER A 111 0.62 -15.15 -12.21
CA SER A 111 0.92 -16.33 -13.02
C SER A 111 0.65 -17.64 -12.28
N PRO A 112 -0.25 -18.51 -12.79
CA PRO A 112 -0.43 -19.87 -12.27
C PRO A 112 0.74 -20.80 -12.61
N ASN A 113 1.64 -20.40 -13.51
CA ASN A 113 2.79 -21.17 -13.97
C ASN A 113 4.11 -20.76 -13.30
N ASP A 114 4.09 -19.77 -12.39
CA ASP A 114 5.25 -19.34 -11.59
C ASP A 114 5.61 -20.34 -10.47
N ARG A 115 5.24 -21.62 -10.64
CA ARG A 115 5.72 -22.72 -9.80
C ARG A 115 7.24 -22.89 -9.84
N HIS A 116 7.93 -22.18 -10.73
CA HIS A 116 9.38 -22.14 -10.86
C HIS A 116 10.09 -21.08 -10.00
N GLN A 117 9.38 -20.23 -9.26
CA GLN A 117 10.02 -19.21 -8.40
C GLN A 117 10.90 -19.80 -7.29
N ALA A 118 10.67 -21.05 -6.85
CA ALA A 118 11.53 -21.69 -5.85
C ALA A 118 12.95 -22.01 -6.35
N ALA A 119 13.21 -21.86 -7.66
CA ALA A 119 14.52 -22.13 -8.27
C ALA A 119 15.21 -20.86 -8.81
N ASP A 120 14.55 -19.70 -8.75
CA ASP A 120 15.14 -18.43 -9.13
C ASP A 120 15.87 -17.84 -7.93
N SER A 121 17.20 -17.80 -7.96
CA SER A 121 18.02 -17.23 -6.88
C SER A 121 17.77 -15.74 -6.67
N ASP A 122 17.20 -15.09 -7.70
CA ASP A 122 17.05 -13.65 -7.77
C ASP A 122 15.66 -13.20 -7.28
N VAL A 123 14.90 -14.12 -6.66
CA VAL A 123 13.53 -13.90 -6.20
C VAL A 123 13.26 -14.60 -4.87
N SER A 124 12.75 -13.88 -3.87
CA SER A 124 12.20 -14.47 -2.64
C SER A 124 10.68 -14.41 -2.63
N LEU A 125 10.03 -15.57 -2.45
CA LEU A 125 8.58 -15.64 -2.28
C LEU A 125 8.19 -15.19 -0.87
N LEU A 126 7.45 -14.10 -0.76
CA LEU A 126 6.95 -13.57 0.52
C LEU A 126 5.58 -14.15 0.87
N SER A 127 4.66 -14.20 -0.10
CA SER A 127 3.29 -14.67 0.12
C SER A 127 2.63 -15.18 -1.16
N ARG A 128 1.54 -15.94 -1.02
CA ARG A 128 0.63 -16.31 -2.10
C ARG A 128 -0.69 -15.58 -1.95
N GLY A 129 -1.30 -15.24 -3.07
CA GLY A 129 -2.49 -14.40 -3.14
C GLY A 129 -2.13 -12.92 -3.20
N GLY A 130 -2.66 -12.22 -4.19
CA GLY A 130 -2.41 -10.80 -4.38
C GLY A 130 -3.48 -10.14 -5.23
N PHE A 131 -3.58 -8.81 -5.12
CA PHE A 131 -4.44 -8.02 -5.98
C PHE A 131 -3.73 -7.73 -7.29
N VAL A 132 -4.30 -8.19 -8.40
CA VAL A 132 -3.75 -8.01 -9.76
C VAL A 132 -4.72 -7.17 -10.60
N PRO A 133 -4.21 -6.40 -11.59
CA PRO A 133 -5.06 -5.72 -12.55
C PRO A 133 -6.02 -6.69 -13.26
N ASP A 134 -7.22 -6.21 -13.60
CA ASP A 134 -8.23 -6.98 -14.35
C ASP A 134 -7.65 -7.63 -15.61
N SER A 135 -6.79 -6.91 -16.33
CA SER A 135 -6.09 -7.40 -17.53
C SER A 135 -5.18 -8.60 -17.29
N LEU A 136 -4.80 -8.88 -16.04
CA LEU A 136 -3.89 -9.95 -15.64
C LEU A 136 -4.57 -11.11 -14.90
N MET A 137 -5.90 -11.09 -14.75
CA MET A 137 -6.67 -12.20 -14.17
C MET A 137 -6.69 -13.40 -15.14
N LEU A 138 -5.72 -14.30 -15.01
CA LEU A 138 -5.52 -15.44 -15.92
C LEU A 138 -6.51 -16.59 -15.67
N ASN A 139 -7.09 -16.70 -14.47
CA ASN A 139 -8.04 -17.75 -14.12
C ASN A 139 -9.41 -17.14 -13.82
N GLN A 140 -10.27 -17.10 -14.85
CA GLN A 140 -11.66 -16.61 -14.83
C GLN A 140 -12.59 -17.41 -13.90
N LYS A 141 -12.32 -17.49 -12.60
CA LYS A 141 -13.37 -17.81 -11.64
C LYS A 141 -14.12 -16.51 -11.38
N SER A 142 -15.06 -16.24 -12.29
CA SER A 142 -15.99 -15.10 -12.37
C SER A 142 -15.57 -13.85 -11.60
N ALA A 143 -15.22 -12.77 -12.31
CA ALA A 143 -14.99 -11.45 -11.74
C ALA A 143 -16.11 -10.99 -10.78
N ASP A 144 -17.31 -11.59 -10.85
CA ASP A 144 -18.44 -11.36 -9.95
C ASP A 144 -18.27 -11.89 -8.51
N ASP A 145 -17.39 -12.85 -8.25
CA ASP A 145 -17.19 -13.44 -6.90
C ASP A 145 -15.80 -13.15 -6.30
N ALA A 146 -14.88 -12.61 -7.11
CA ALA A 146 -13.56 -12.23 -6.65
C ALA A 146 -13.60 -10.91 -5.85
N THR A 147 -12.94 -10.89 -4.68
CA THR A 147 -12.76 -9.68 -3.89
C THR A 147 -12.07 -8.61 -4.75
N ARG A 148 -12.74 -7.47 -4.91
CA ARG A 148 -12.26 -6.35 -5.73
C ARG A 148 -11.63 -5.29 -4.83
N ARG A 149 -10.63 -4.59 -5.37
CA ARG A 149 -10.03 -3.40 -4.78
C ARG A 149 -9.88 -2.35 -5.86
N PHE A 150 -10.15 -1.11 -5.51
CA PHE A 150 -9.92 0.02 -6.40
C PHE A 150 -8.67 0.75 -6.00
N ILE A 151 -7.84 1.11 -6.97
CA ILE A 151 -6.82 2.14 -6.81
C ILE A 151 -7.37 3.40 -7.46
N VAL A 152 -7.61 4.42 -6.64
CA VAL A 152 -8.11 5.72 -7.10
C VAL A 152 -6.99 6.73 -6.97
N SER A 153 -6.59 7.32 -8.09
CA SER A 153 -5.60 8.39 -8.15
C SER A 153 -6.23 9.68 -8.67
N GLY A 154 -5.70 10.81 -8.22
CA GLY A 154 -6.10 12.10 -8.74
C GLY A 154 -5.14 13.21 -8.35
N ARG A 155 -5.46 14.44 -8.74
CA ARG A 155 -4.67 15.62 -8.39
C ARG A 155 -5.53 16.68 -7.72
N GLN A 156 -5.01 17.26 -6.65
CA GLN A 156 -5.62 18.42 -5.98
C GLN A 156 -4.52 19.44 -5.70
N GLN A 157 -4.73 20.69 -6.15
CA GLN A 157 -3.73 21.77 -6.03
C GLN A 157 -2.33 21.38 -6.57
N GLY A 158 -2.29 20.55 -7.63
CA GLY A 158 -1.05 20.06 -8.24
C GLY A 158 -0.43 18.84 -7.55
N GLN A 159 -0.84 18.52 -6.32
CA GLN A 159 -0.38 17.33 -5.60
C GLN A 159 -1.13 16.08 -6.06
N LEU A 160 -0.38 15.02 -6.35
CA LEU A 160 -0.93 13.70 -6.66
C LEU A 160 -1.37 13.03 -5.35
N TRP A 161 -2.56 12.48 -5.34
CA TRP A 161 -3.03 11.56 -4.30
C TRP A 161 -3.40 10.22 -4.93
N LYS A 162 -3.26 9.16 -4.14
CA LYS A 162 -3.56 7.78 -4.56
C LYS A 162 -4.00 6.97 -3.35
N PHE A 163 -5.14 6.30 -3.46
CA PHE A 163 -5.70 5.47 -2.38
C PHE A 163 -6.10 4.10 -2.90
N ALA A 164 -5.83 3.08 -2.09
CA ALA A 164 -6.48 1.78 -2.22
C ALA A 164 -7.80 1.82 -1.44
N VAL A 165 -8.89 1.44 -2.11
CA VAL A 165 -10.23 1.42 -1.54
C VAL A 165 -10.85 0.05 -1.78
N ASP A 166 -11.20 -0.61 -0.68
CA ASP A 166 -12.03 -1.80 -0.70
C ASP A 166 -13.51 -1.35 -0.69
N PRO A 167 -14.34 -1.81 -1.65
CA PRO A 167 -15.73 -1.37 -1.79
C PRO A 167 -16.66 -1.86 -0.68
#